data_AF-A0A355KPX9-F1
#
_entry.id   AF-A0A355KPX9-F1
#
_cell.length_a   1.000
_cell.length_b   1.000
_cell.length_c   1.000
_cell.angle_alpha   90.00
_cell.angle_beta   90.00
_cell.angle_gamma   90.00
#
_symmetry.space_group_name_H-M   'P 1'
#
loop_
_entity.id
_entity.type
_entity.pdbx_description
1 polymer ?
#
loop_
_entity_poly.entity_id
_entity_poly.type
_entity_poly.pdbx_seq_one_letter_code
_entity_poly.pdbx_strand_id
1 'polypeptide(L)'
;MTVGFFRVVCAVLPGLFMVLNARDVFYADLSELRPTQIRYSSENVKDKVKKAIKQGATVKNFLYFKYNNGTSIFDVNDAVPVIKTPEGLFLCDGHHSVLASKEVGATTMPVFIADKYNFNVKNNPIFWTWASQKNYAYLRDLDGKNKYPADFESLTDDPVRYFVALAARKFEKSAQFSDSTGADYPLWVKIGKDVPFVEFRVADLLYEAGFKFVYGDEQDKKLFEQKIEMARGMLEQRLSLLTKVHPLKKLKFLPKKEFYKESSAIKEWLKNTSNGVFA
;
A
#
# COMPACT_ATOMS: atom_id res chain seq x y z
N MET A 1 -18.00 -38.32 52.41
CA MET A 1 -17.10 -37.20 52.05
C MET A 1 -16.65 -37.42 50.62
N THR A 2 -17.25 -36.70 49.69
CA THR A 2 -16.87 -36.72 48.27
C THR A 2 -17.13 -35.30 47.77
N VAL A 3 -16.06 -34.56 47.49
CA VAL A 3 -16.09 -33.16 47.08
C VAL A 3 -16.25 -33.11 45.57
N GLY A 4 -17.42 -32.73 45.08
CA GLY A 4 -17.69 -32.53 43.66
C GLY A 4 -17.20 -31.16 43.20
N PHE A 5 -16.13 -31.13 42.42
CA PHE A 5 -15.66 -29.93 41.72
C PHE A 5 -16.56 -29.63 40.51
N PHE A 6 -17.35 -28.57 40.59
CA PHE A 6 -17.99 -27.97 39.42
C PHE A 6 -16.93 -27.20 38.61
N ARG A 7 -16.53 -27.73 37.45
CA ARG A 7 -15.81 -26.97 36.42
C ARG A 7 -16.83 -26.19 35.59
N VAL A 8 -16.89 -24.88 35.80
CA VAL A 8 -17.53 -23.95 34.85
C VAL A 8 -16.63 -23.87 33.63
N VAL A 9 -17.03 -24.51 32.53
CA VAL A 9 -16.40 -24.34 31.22
C VAL A 9 -17.06 -23.10 30.59
N CYS A 10 -16.37 -21.96 30.64
CA CYS A 10 -16.72 -20.83 29.78
C CYS A 10 -16.42 -21.21 28.33
N ALA A 11 -17.47 -21.56 27.58
CA ALA A 11 -17.43 -21.67 26.14
C ALA A 11 -17.24 -20.26 25.55
N VAL A 12 -16.02 -19.94 25.14
CA VAL A 12 -15.74 -18.76 24.31
C VAL A 12 -16.17 -19.12 22.90
N LEU A 13 -17.31 -18.60 22.45
CA LEU A 13 -17.78 -18.73 21.07
C LEU A 13 -16.81 -18.03 20.11
N PRO A 14 -16.23 -18.74 19.12
CA PRO A 14 -15.47 -18.11 18.04
C PRO A 14 -16.46 -17.69 16.96
N GLY A 15 -16.72 -16.39 16.83
CA GLY A 15 -17.67 -15.95 15.81
C GLY A 15 -18.06 -14.48 15.85
N LEU A 16 -17.15 -13.58 16.25
CA LEU A 16 -17.35 -12.17 15.96
C LEU A 16 -16.88 -11.94 14.52
N PHE A 17 -17.73 -12.27 13.55
CA PHE A 17 -17.72 -11.53 12.29
C PHE A 17 -17.92 -10.08 12.69
N MET A 18 -16.84 -9.29 12.68
CA MET A 18 -16.99 -7.83 12.66
C MET A 18 -17.82 -7.54 11.42
N VAL A 19 -19.10 -7.26 11.64
CA VAL A 19 -19.91 -6.48 10.72
C VAL A 19 -19.06 -5.25 10.44
N LEU A 20 -18.43 -5.22 9.27
CA LEU A 20 -17.84 -4.01 8.74
C LEU A 20 -19.00 -3.02 8.73
N ASN A 21 -19.03 -2.09 9.71
CA ASN A 21 -19.92 -0.94 9.64
C ASN A 21 -19.80 -0.43 8.21
N ALA A 22 -20.90 -0.47 7.46
CA ALA A 22 -20.94 0.03 6.10
C ALA A 22 -20.39 1.44 6.17
N ARG A 23 -19.13 1.62 5.74
CA ARG A 23 -18.52 2.93 5.72
C ARG A 23 -19.27 3.67 4.64
N ASP A 24 -19.83 4.83 4.96
CA ASP A 24 -20.52 5.64 3.98
C ASP A 24 -19.53 6.02 2.86
N VAL A 25 -19.65 5.33 1.72
CA VAL A 25 -18.87 5.59 0.52
C VAL A 25 -19.60 6.63 -0.30
N PHE A 26 -18.89 7.65 -0.76
CA PHE A 26 -19.42 8.67 -1.67
C PHE A 26 -18.37 9.06 -2.71
N TYR A 27 -18.80 9.63 -3.83
CA TYR A 27 -17.89 10.16 -4.85
C TYR A 27 -17.51 11.59 -4.49
N ALA A 28 -16.23 11.83 -4.23
CA ALA A 28 -15.67 13.17 -4.04
C ALA A 28 -15.16 13.73 -5.37
N ASP A 29 -15.27 15.05 -5.54
CA ASP A 29 -14.60 15.75 -6.63
C ASP A 29 -13.08 15.66 -6.44
N LEU A 30 -12.33 15.35 -7.50
CA LEU A 30 -10.87 15.22 -7.42
C LEU A 30 -10.18 16.53 -7.00
N SER A 31 -10.81 17.69 -7.24
CA SER A 31 -10.33 19.01 -6.81
C SER A 31 -10.45 19.24 -5.30
N GLU A 32 -11.23 18.43 -4.58
CA GLU A 32 -11.33 18.47 -3.11
C GLU A 32 -10.27 17.59 -2.42
N LEU A 33 -9.65 16.68 -3.17
CA LEU A 33 -8.66 15.75 -2.64
C LEU A 33 -7.29 16.43 -2.50
N ARG A 34 -6.60 16.12 -1.41
CA ARG A 34 -5.24 16.55 -1.12
C ARG A 34 -4.35 15.34 -0.83
N PRO A 35 -3.12 15.30 -1.36
CA PRO A 35 -2.19 14.22 -1.05
C PRO A 35 -1.63 14.35 0.37
N THR A 36 -1.07 13.24 0.85
CA THR A 36 -0.43 13.11 2.17
C THR A 36 0.90 12.36 2.08
N GLN A 37 1.31 12.05 0.87
CA GLN A 37 2.65 11.59 0.53
C GLN A 37 3.26 12.61 -0.41
N ILE A 38 4.59 12.67 -0.48
CA ILE A 38 5.29 13.63 -1.36
C ILE A 38 5.98 12.99 -2.55
N ARG A 39 5.94 11.66 -2.62
CA ARG A 39 6.47 10.87 -3.73
C ARG A 39 5.39 9.96 -4.28
N TYR A 40 5.53 9.57 -5.53
CA TYR A 40 4.70 8.55 -6.17
C TYR A 40 5.53 7.84 -7.23
N SER A 41 4.93 6.95 -8.02
CA SER A 41 5.60 6.36 -9.18
C SER A 41 4.68 6.53 -10.38
N SER A 42 5.17 7.23 -11.40
CA SER A 42 4.44 7.49 -12.64
C SER A 42 4.10 6.20 -13.39
N GLU A 43 4.99 5.20 -13.43
CA GLU A 43 4.68 3.89 -14.03
C GLU A 43 3.55 3.15 -13.28
N ASN A 44 3.51 3.25 -11.95
CA ASN A 44 2.38 2.70 -11.18
C ASN A 44 1.05 3.39 -11.51
N VAL A 45 1.07 4.67 -11.92
CA VAL A 45 -0.13 5.39 -12.40
C VAL A 45 -0.53 4.85 -13.78
N LYS A 46 0.42 4.77 -14.72
CA LYS A 46 0.18 4.20 -16.06
C LYS A 46 -0.37 2.79 -15.99
N ASP A 47 0.12 1.96 -15.08
CA ASP A 47 -0.39 0.59 -14.90
C ASP A 47 -1.84 0.56 -14.41
N LYS A 48 -2.24 1.50 -13.55
CA LYS A 48 -3.64 1.67 -13.15
C LYS A 48 -4.51 2.13 -14.32
N VAL A 49 -4.03 3.05 -15.15
CA VAL A 49 -4.74 3.47 -16.38
C VAL A 49 -4.92 2.28 -17.32
N LYS A 50 -3.84 1.54 -17.62
CA LYS A 50 -3.89 0.32 -18.45
C LYS A 50 -4.89 -0.70 -17.89
N LYS A 51 -4.90 -0.90 -16.57
CA LYS A 51 -5.83 -1.81 -15.88
C LYS A 51 -7.28 -1.34 -16.05
N ALA A 52 -7.56 -0.05 -15.84
CA ALA A 52 -8.89 0.53 -16.02
C ALA A 52 -9.41 0.34 -17.46
N ILE A 53 -8.56 0.55 -18.46
CA ILE A 53 -8.89 0.28 -19.87
C ILE A 53 -9.19 -1.21 -20.07
N LYS A 54 -8.32 -2.11 -19.58
CA LYS A 54 -8.48 -3.57 -19.72
C LYS A 54 -9.77 -4.07 -19.07
N GLN A 55 -10.21 -3.45 -17.98
CA GLN A 55 -11.43 -3.79 -17.26
C GLN A 55 -12.69 -3.11 -17.86
N GLY A 56 -12.55 -2.32 -18.92
CA GLY A 56 -13.65 -1.58 -19.52
C GLY A 56 -14.21 -0.46 -18.64
N ALA A 57 -13.45 0.00 -17.65
CA ALA A 57 -13.82 1.16 -16.83
C ALA A 57 -13.68 2.48 -17.61
N THR A 58 -12.85 2.48 -18.64
CA THR A 58 -12.73 3.54 -19.64
C THR A 58 -12.24 2.98 -20.99
N VAL A 59 -12.29 3.80 -22.03
CA VAL A 59 -11.76 3.51 -23.38
C VAL A 59 -10.40 4.19 -23.57
N LYS A 60 -9.60 3.74 -24.55
CA LYS A 60 -8.23 4.27 -24.78
C LYS A 60 -8.16 5.78 -25.05
N ASN A 61 -9.22 6.37 -25.60
CA ASN A 61 -9.31 7.80 -25.87
C ASN A 61 -10.03 8.58 -24.76
N PHE A 62 -10.34 7.92 -23.64
CA PHE A 62 -10.91 8.51 -22.43
C PHE A 62 -12.20 9.33 -22.64
N LEU A 63 -12.97 9.01 -23.70
CA LEU A 63 -14.25 9.69 -23.98
C LEU A 63 -15.40 9.27 -23.06
N TYR A 64 -15.24 8.17 -22.34
CA TYR A 64 -16.28 7.59 -21.49
C TYR A 64 -15.66 6.96 -20.23
N PHE A 65 -16.34 7.14 -19.11
CA PHE A 65 -16.04 6.48 -17.84
C PHE A 65 -17.25 5.69 -17.36
N LYS A 66 -17.02 4.51 -16.80
CA LYS A 66 -18.09 3.56 -16.47
C LYS A 66 -18.92 3.96 -15.26
N TYR A 67 -18.34 4.71 -14.31
CA TYR A 67 -18.93 4.90 -12.99
C TYR A 67 -19.31 6.36 -12.72
N ASN A 68 -20.17 6.56 -11.72
CA ASN A 68 -20.70 7.85 -11.28
C ASN A 68 -21.15 8.75 -12.44
N ASN A 69 -22.10 8.27 -13.25
CA ASN A 69 -22.64 9.00 -14.40
C ASN A 69 -21.58 9.52 -15.39
N GLY A 70 -20.52 8.72 -15.63
CA GLY A 70 -19.50 9.10 -16.60
C GLY A 70 -18.40 10.00 -16.05
N THR A 71 -18.21 10.05 -14.73
CA THR A 71 -17.22 10.95 -14.09
C THR A 71 -16.10 10.21 -13.34
N SER A 72 -16.17 8.88 -13.22
CA SER A 72 -15.16 8.09 -12.51
C SER A 72 -14.80 6.78 -13.20
N ILE A 73 -13.51 6.41 -13.13
CA ILE A 73 -12.98 5.12 -13.58
C ILE A 73 -12.95 4.05 -12.49
N PHE A 74 -13.36 4.38 -11.26
CA PHE A 74 -13.39 3.46 -10.11
C PHE A 74 -14.81 3.32 -9.54
N ASP A 75 -15.14 2.13 -9.05
CA ASP A 75 -16.43 1.86 -8.41
C ASP A 75 -16.37 2.03 -6.88
N VAL A 76 -17.51 1.92 -6.20
CA VAL A 76 -17.57 2.07 -4.73
C VAL A 76 -16.76 1.04 -3.95
N ASN A 77 -16.39 -0.10 -4.56
CA ASN A 77 -15.51 -1.12 -3.94
C ASN A 77 -14.03 -0.71 -3.99
N ASP A 78 -13.67 0.17 -4.92
CA ASP A 78 -12.35 0.78 -5.03
C ASP A 78 -12.18 2.02 -4.15
N ALA A 79 -13.14 2.30 -3.25
CA ALA A 79 -13.15 3.52 -2.45
C ALA A 79 -11.89 3.69 -1.59
N VAL A 80 -11.30 4.89 -1.63
CA VAL A 80 -10.06 5.19 -0.92
C VAL A 80 -10.32 5.91 0.41
N PRO A 81 -9.51 5.64 1.47
CA PRO A 81 -9.66 6.31 2.75
C PRO A 81 -9.23 7.78 2.68
N VAL A 82 -10.01 8.66 3.30
CA VAL A 82 -9.67 10.09 3.49
C VAL A 82 -9.82 10.54 4.94
N ILE A 83 -9.05 11.55 5.34
CA ILE A 83 -9.29 12.36 6.53
C ILE A 83 -10.14 13.56 6.10
N LYS A 84 -11.28 13.76 6.77
CA LYS A 84 -12.08 14.98 6.57
C LYS A 84 -11.56 16.12 7.45
N THR A 85 -11.33 17.28 6.86
CA THR A 85 -10.91 18.51 7.56
C THR A 85 -11.80 19.69 7.14
N PRO A 86 -11.73 20.86 7.82
CA PRO A 86 -12.40 22.07 7.36
C PRO A 86 -11.96 22.56 5.97
N GLU A 87 -10.78 22.14 5.50
CA GLU A 87 -10.16 22.61 4.26
C GLU A 87 -10.31 21.63 3.09
N GLY A 88 -10.80 20.41 3.34
CA GLY A 88 -11.03 19.40 2.30
C GLY A 88 -10.79 17.97 2.78
N LEU A 89 -10.45 17.11 1.82
CA LEU A 89 -10.28 15.67 2.03
C LEU A 89 -8.83 15.27 1.77
N PHE A 90 -8.14 14.80 2.81
CA PHE A 90 -6.73 14.38 2.70
C PHE A 90 -6.66 12.86 2.55
N LEU A 91 -6.11 12.36 1.45
CA LEU A 91 -6.00 10.91 1.19
C LEU A 91 -5.15 10.24 2.27
N CYS A 92 -5.56 9.08 2.80
CA CYS A 92 -4.67 8.24 3.62
C CYS A 92 -3.89 7.24 2.75
N ASP A 93 -4.49 6.81 1.64
CA ASP A 93 -3.98 5.83 0.69
C ASP A 93 -4.66 6.05 -0.67
N GLY A 94 -4.20 5.37 -1.72
CA GLY A 94 -4.83 5.40 -3.04
C GLY A 94 -4.38 6.55 -3.94
N HIS A 95 -3.26 7.22 -3.63
CA HIS A 95 -2.74 8.35 -4.41
C HIS A 95 -2.51 7.99 -5.88
N HIS A 96 -2.00 6.79 -6.21
CA HIS A 96 -1.88 6.34 -7.60
C HIS A 96 -3.23 6.15 -8.30
N SER A 97 -4.29 5.76 -7.57
CA SER A 97 -5.64 5.71 -8.15
C SER A 97 -6.12 7.11 -8.48
N VAL A 98 -5.94 8.08 -7.58
CA VAL A 98 -6.35 9.47 -7.81
C VAL A 98 -5.57 10.10 -8.97
N LEU A 99 -4.26 9.89 -9.02
CA LEU A 99 -3.44 10.33 -10.15
C LEU A 99 -3.88 9.68 -11.46
N ALA A 100 -4.25 8.40 -11.46
CA ALA A 100 -4.74 7.72 -12.66
C ALA A 100 -6.08 8.31 -13.13
N SER A 101 -7.00 8.62 -12.21
CA SER A 101 -8.24 9.33 -12.53
C SER A 101 -7.98 10.70 -13.13
N LYS A 102 -7.04 11.48 -12.55
CA LYS A 102 -6.63 12.78 -13.08
C LYS A 102 -6.01 12.65 -14.49
N GLU A 103 -5.12 11.68 -14.70
CA GLU A 103 -4.41 11.46 -15.96
C GLU A 103 -5.37 11.19 -17.13
N VAL A 104 -6.47 10.49 -16.87
CA VAL A 104 -7.48 10.20 -17.91
C VAL A 104 -8.56 11.27 -18.03
N GLY A 105 -8.57 12.30 -17.17
CA GLY A 105 -9.58 13.36 -17.18
C GLY A 105 -10.90 13.01 -16.48
N ALA A 106 -10.92 11.99 -15.61
CA ALA A 106 -12.05 11.76 -14.71
C ALA A 106 -12.12 12.89 -13.67
N THR A 107 -13.31 13.18 -13.15
CA THR A 107 -13.53 14.31 -12.22
C THR A 107 -13.90 13.86 -10.81
N THR A 108 -14.26 12.59 -10.59
CA THR A 108 -14.62 12.09 -9.26
C THR A 108 -13.93 10.77 -8.88
N MET A 109 -13.80 10.53 -7.57
CA MET A 109 -13.26 9.30 -6.98
C MET A 109 -14.16 8.84 -5.82
N PRO A 110 -14.50 7.54 -5.73
CA PRO A 110 -15.15 7.00 -4.55
C PRO A 110 -14.21 7.05 -3.35
N VAL A 111 -14.69 7.57 -2.23
CA VAL A 111 -13.94 7.72 -0.98
C VAL A 111 -14.80 7.31 0.21
N PHE A 112 -14.15 7.05 1.35
CA PHE A 112 -14.81 6.97 2.65
C PHE A 112 -14.01 7.71 3.71
N ILE A 113 -14.71 8.26 4.71
CA ILE A 113 -14.05 8.98 5.81
C ILE A 113 -13.44 7.96 6.78
N ALA A 114 -12.12 7.89 6.80
CA ALA A 114 -11.36 7.05 7.74
C ALA A 114 -11.18 7.73 9.10
N ASP A 115 -11.03 9.05 9.10
CA ASP A 115 -10.83 9.86 10.31
C ASP A 115 -11.30 11.32 10.08
N LYS A 116 -11.40 12.10 11.16
CA LYS A 116 -11.76 13.53 11.10
C LYS A 116 -10.73 14.35 11.87
N TYR A 117 -10.32 15.47 11.29
CA TYR A 117 -9.43 16.43 11.94
C TYR A 117 -10.07 17.82 11.92
N ASN A 118 -10.44 18.34 13.08
CA ASN A 118 -11.34 19.50 13.18
C ASN A 118 -10.62 20.87 13.15
N PHE A 119 -9.29 20.88 13.05
CA PHE A 119 -8.51 22.12 13.02
C PHE A 119 -8.01 22.43 11.61
N ASN A 120 -7.69 23.69 11.35
CA ASN A 120 -7.09 24.13 10.08
C ASN A 120 -5.78 23.39 9.81
N VAL A 121 -5.56 23.04 8.55
CA VAL A 121 -4.41 22.27 8.06
C VAL A 121 -3.36 23.17 7.44
N LYS A 122 -3.78 24.26 6.78
CA LYS A 122 -2.87 25.19 6.10
C LYS A 122 -1.81 25.71 7.07
N ASN A 123 -0.54 25.44 6.74
CA ASN A 123 0.63 25.79 7.54
C ASN A 123 0.63 25.19 8.96
N ASN A 124 -0.12 24.11 9.22
CA ASN A 124 -0.22 23.50 10.52
C ASN A 124 0.68 22.24 10.64
N PRO A 125 1.89 22.33 11.22
CA PRO A 125 2.77 21.17 11.42
C PRO A 125 2.18 20.11 12.37
N ILE A 126 1.21 20.49 13.22
CA ILE A 126 0.54 19.56 14.14
C ILE A 126 -0.30 18.55 13.36
N PHE A 127 -1.02 18.99 12.32
CA PHE A 127 -1.77 18.09 11.44
C PHE A 127 -0.86 17.03 10.82
N TRP A 128 0.24 17.46 10.21
CA TRP A 128 1.17 16.57 9.52
C TRP A 128 1.88 15.58 10.45
N THR A 129 2.22 16.05 11.65
CA THR A 129 2.78 15.19 12.70
C THR A 129 1.78 14.13 13.15
N TRP A 130 0.54 14.55 13.44
CA TRP A 130 -0.56 13.65 13.81
C TRP A 130 -0.86 12.62 12.72
N ALA A 131 -0.99 13.06 11.46
CA ALA A 131 -1.27 12.19 10.32
C ALA A 131 -0.14 11.17 10.11
N SER A 132 1.13 11.58 10.26
CA SER A 132 2.28 10.68 10.16
C SER A 132 2.29 9.64 11.30
N GLN A 133 2.01 10.06 12.54
CA GLN A 133 1.92 9.14 13.69
C GLN A 133 0.81 8.10 13.54
N LYS A 134 -0.30 8.48 12.89
CA LYS A 134 -1.41 7.58 12.54
C LYS A 134 -1.13 6.71 11.31
N ASN A 135 0.00 6.90 10.64
CA ASN A 135 0.31 6.31 9.34
C ASN A 135 -0.70 6.66 8.23
N TYR A 136 -1.23 7.88 8.25
CA TYR A 136 -2.02 8.43 7.14
C TYR A 136 -1.18 9.27 6.17
N ALA A 137 0.07 9.59 6.52
CA ALA A 137 0.96 10.42 5.72
C ALA A 137 2.38 9.85 5.64
N TYR A 138 3.06 10.08 4.51
CA TYR A 138 4.48 9.78 4.29
C TYR A 138 5.22 10.97 3.70
N LEU A 139 5.88 11.73 4.56
CA LEU A 139 6.32 13.09 4.25
C LEU A 139 7.80 13.19 3.89
N ARG A 140 8.48 12.07 3.61
CA ARG A 140 9.92 12.03 3.34
C ARG A 140 10.24 11.98 1.83
N ASP A 141 11.11 12.87 1.37
CA ASP A 141 11.44 13.06 -0.05
C ASP A 141 12.62 12.16 -0.47
N LEU A 142 13.06 12.29 -1.73
CA LEU A 142 14.18 11.51 -2.26
C LEU A 142 15.51 11.83 -1.57
N ASP A 143 15.66 13.03 -1.00
CA ASP A 143 16.84 13.45 -0.23
C ASP A 143 16.71 13.08 1.26
N GLY A 144 15.62 12.42 1.64
CA GLY A 144 15.33 12.03 3.01
C GLY A 144 14.82 13.16 3.91
N LYS A 145 14.47 14.33 3.35
CA LYS A 145 13.94 15.49 4.09
C LYS A 145 12.42 15.43 4.19
N ASN A 146 11.87 16.00 5.26
CA ASN A 146 10.43 16.12 5.42
C ASN A 146 9.89 17.31 4.62
N LYS A 147 8.85 17.09 3.80
CA LYS A 147 8.10 18.14 3.09
C LYS A 147 6.59 17.87 3.19
N TYR A 148 5.80 18.93 3.09
CA TYR A 148 4.34 18.84 3.05
C TYR A 148 3.89 19.08 1.61
N PRO A 149 3.11 18.17 1.01
CA PRO A 149 2.66 18.37 -0.36
C PRO A 149 1.57 19.45 -0.40
N ALA A 150 1.63 20.33 -1.38
CA ALA A 150 0.58 21.33 -1.62
C ALA A 150 -0.60 20.71 -2.37
N ASP A 151 -0.29 19.93 -3.40
CA ASP A 151 -1.21 19.33 -4.35
C ASP A 151 -0.57 18.10 -5.02
N PHE A 152 -1.30 17.45 -5.93
CA PHE A 152 -0.81 16.23 -6.60
C PHE A 152 0.28 16.53 -7.64
N GLU A 153 0.28 17.74 -8.17
CA GLU A 153 1.20 18.25 -9.17
C GLU A 153 2.61 18.48 -8.56
N SER A 154 2.67 18.71 -7.23
CA SER A 154 3.91 18.85 -6.47
C SER A 154 4.62 17.54 -6.11
N LEU A 155 4.02 16.38 -6.42
CA LEU A 155 4.59 15.08 -6.05
C LEU A 155 5.80 14.72 -6.90
N THR A 156 6.84 14.18 -6.27
CA THR A 156 8.05 13.71 -6.96
C THR A 156 7.91 12.27 -7.43
N ASP A 157 8.30 12.00 -8.67
CA ASP A 157 8.34 10.65 -9.22
C ASP A 157 9.50 9.83 -8.60
N ASP A 158 9.23 8.59 -8.20
CA ASP A 158 10.12 7.70 -7.45
C ASP A 158 10.19 6.32 -8.12
N PRO A 159 11.17 6.12 -9.02
CA PRO A 159 11.39 4.84 -9.69
C PRO A 159 11.82 3.71 -8.74
N VAL A 160 12.48 4.01 -7.62
CA VAL A 160 12.89 2.96 -6.66
C VAL A 160 11.68 2.42 -5.91
N ARG A 161 10.69 3.27 -5.60
CA ARG A 161 9.40 2.83 -5.04
C ARG A 161 8.64 1.93 -6.01
N TYR A 162 8.71 2.19 -7.32
CA TYR A 162 8.17 1.30 -8.34
C TYR A 162 8.86 -0.06 -8.32
N PHE A 163 10.20 -0.07 -8.37
CA PHE A 163 11.01 -1.28 -8.26
C PHE A 163 10.66 -2.10 -7.02
N VAL A 164 10.55 -1.46 -5.86
CA VAL A 164 10.21 -2.14 -4.61
C VAL A 164 8.84 -2.81 -4.67
N ALA A 165 7.86 -2.19 -5.35
CA ALA A 165 6.55 -2.78 -5.56
C ALA A 165 6.60 -3.99 -6.50
N LEU A 166 7.38 -3.92 -7.59
CA LEU A 166 7.57 -5.04 -8.53
C LEU A 166 8.35 -6.21 -7.91
N ALA A 167 9.34 -5.88 -7.08
CA ALA A 167 10.18 -6.85 -6.37
C ALA A 167 9.46 -7.50 -5.17
N ALA A 168 8.22 -7.11 -4.88
CA ALA A 168 7.40 -7.69 -3.83
C ALA A 168 6.51 -8.83 -4.35
N ARG A 169 6.09 -9.70 -3.43
CA ARG A 169 4.92 -10.58 -3.63
C ARG A 169 3.92 -10.42 -2.50
N LYS A 170 2.63 -10.36 -2.83
CA LYS A 170 1.55 -10.27 -1.84
C LYS A 170 0.95 -11.64 -1.57
N PHE A 171 0.81 -11.99 -0.28
CA PHE A 171 0.17 -13.21 0.21
C PHE A 171 -1.01 -12.86 1.09
N GLU A 172 -2.21 -13.23 0.61
CA GLU A 172 -3.45 -13.14 1.35
C GLU A 172 -4.01 -14.55 1.55
N LYS A 173 -4.60 -14.80 2.72
CA LYS A 173 -5.10 -16.13 3.14
C LYS A 173 -6.14 -16.71 2.17
N SER A 174 -6.87 -15.85 1.46
CA SER A 174 -7.95 -16.21 0.52
C SER A 174 -7.48 -16.41 -0.92
N ALA A 175 -6.27 -15.96 -1.27
CA ALA A 175 -5.79 -16.06 -2.64
C ALA A 175 -5.18 -17.45 -2.89
N GLN A 176 -5.73 -18.19 -3.85
CA GLN A 176 -4.97 -19.28 -4.46
C GLN A 176 -3.66 -18.67 -4.99
N PHE A 177 -2.52 -19.36 -4.79
CA PHE A 177 -1.18 -18.87 -5.15
C PHE A 177 -1.06 -18.37 -6.61
N SER A 178 -2.00 -18.73 -7.48
CA SER A 178 -2.05 -18.38 -8.90
C SER A 178 -2.18 -16.88 -9.19
N ASP A 179 -2.70 -16.08 -8.26
CA ASP A 179 -3.20 -14.74 -8.62
C ASP A 179 -2.32 -13.58 -8.10
N SER A 180 -1.19 -13.88 -7.44
CA SER A 180 -0.27 -12.82 -7.02
C SER A 180 0.56 -12.30 -8.21
N THR A 181 0.64 -10.99 -8.38
CA THR A 181 1.54 -10.31 -9.32
C THR A 181 2.88 -9.97 -8.64
N GLY A 182 4.00 -9.96 -9.37
CA GLY A 182 5.34 -9.62 -8.83
C GLY A 182 6.48 -10.46 -9.42
N ALA A 183 7.66 -10.42 -8.80
CA ALA A 183 8.84 -11.18 -9.21
C ALA A 183 8.80 -12.65 -8.76
N ASP A 184 9.29 -13.58 -9.59
CA ASP A 184 9.41 -15.01 -9.24
C ASP A 184 10.34 -15.26 -8.05
N TYR A 185 11.38 -14.42 -7.95
CA TYR A 185 12.36 -14.39 -6.87
C TYR A 185 12.28 -13.04 -6.14
N PRO A 186 11.25 -12.81 -5.32
CA PRO A 186 11.01 -11.50 -4.75
C PRO A 186 12.09 -11.10 -3.74
N LEU A 187 12.24 -9.80 -3.55
CA LEU A 187 13.07 -9.20 -2.51
C LEU A 187 12.42 -9.37 -1.14
N TRP A 188 11.10 -9.30 -1.08
CA TRP A 188 10.32 -9.40 0.14
C TRP A 188 8.89 -9.85 -0.14
N VAL A 189 8.23 -10.34 0.90
CA VAL A 189 6.84 -10.79 0.81
C VAL A 189 5.97 -10.06 1.82
N LYS A 190 4.82 -9.61 1.34
CA LYS A 190 3.79 -8.92 2.11
C LYS A 190 2.79 -9.97 2.61
N ILE A 191 2.82 -10.22 3.92
CA ILE A 191 2.00 -11.26 4.55
C ILE A 191 1.00 -10.60 5.52
N GLY A 192 -0.29 -10.93 5.36
CA GLY A 192 -1.35 -10.47 6.27
C GLY A 192 -1.72 -8.99 6.04
N LYS A 193 -2.04 -8.28 7.14
CA LYS A 193 -2.51 -6.88 7.06
C LYS A 193 -1.42 -5.96 6.52
N ASP A 194 -1.82 -5.13 5.57
CA ASP A 194 -0.98 -4.11 4.93
C ASP A 194 -0.18 -3.28 5.94
N VAL A 195 1.12 -3.18 5.70
CA VAL A 195 2.04 -2.27 6.39
C VAL A 195 2.00 -0.94 5.65
N PRO A 196 1.56 0.17 6.28
CA PRO A 196 1.48 1.46 5.62
C PRO A 196 2.83 1.93 5.10
N PHE A 197 2.86 2.38 3.84
CA PHE A 197 4.01 2.98 3.17
C PHE A 197 5.28 2.11 3.16
N VAL A 198 5.14 0.79 3.22
CA VAL A 198 6.28 -0.13 3.28
C VAL A 198 7.19 0.00 2.06
N GLU A 199 6.60 0.25 0.88
CA GLU A 199 7.35 0.42 -0.36
C GLU A 199 8.27 1.64 -0.30
N PHE A 200 7.78 2.75 0.28
CA PHE A 200 8.60 3.96 0.47
C PHE A 200 9.71 3.76 1.50
N ARG A 201 9.41 3.05 2.59
CA ARG A 201 10.41 2.77 3.65
C ARG A 201 11.55 1.91 3.13
N VAL A 202 11.23 0.90 2.31
CA VAL A 202 12.26 0.08 1.65
C VAL A 202 13.00 0.88 0.58
N ALA A 203 12.29 1.71 -0.19
CA ALA A 203 12.93 2.59 -1.18
C ALA A 203 13.94 3.54 -0.53
N ASP A 204 13.63 4.13 0.62
CA ASP A 204 14.56 5.00 1.37
C ASP A 204 15.83 4.26 1.77
N LEU A 205 15.71 3.03 2.28
CA LEU A 205 16.87 2.23 2.66
C LEU A 205 17.74 1.87 1.45
N LEU A 206 17.14 1.72 0.27
CA LEU A 206 17.85 1.50 -0.99
C LEU A 206 18.53 2.79 -1.48
N TYR A 207 17.85 3.95 -1.42
CA TYR A 207 18.45 5.25 -1.76
C TYR A 207 19.66 5.57 -0.88
N GLU A 208 19.52 5.39 0.43
CA GLU A 208 20.60 5.58 1.40
C GLU A 208 21.77 4.58 1.15
N ALA A 209 21.55 3.48 0.43
CA ALA A 209 22.58 2.52 0.02
C ALA A 209 23.16 2.81 -1.38
N GLY A 210 22.72 3.89 -2.03
CA GLY A 210 23.15 4.26 -3.38
C GLY A 210 22.50 3.43 -4.49
N PHE A 211 21.41 2.72 -4.21
CA PHE A 211 20.67 1.97 -5.22
C PHE A 211 20.06 2.90 -6.26
N LYS A 212 20.10 2.48 -7.53
CA LYS A 212 19.51 3.21 -8.66
C LYS A 212 18.66 2.27 -9.50
N PHE A 213 17.47 2.75 -9.83
CA PHE A 213 16.54 2.10 -10.73
C PHE A 213 16.04 3.09 -11.76
N VAL A 214 15.94 2.67 -13.01
CA VAL A 214 15.37 3.45 -14.11
C VAL A 214 14.19 2.67 -14.67
N TYR A 215 13.11 3.36 -14.99
CA TYR A 215 11.96 2.73 -15.64
C TYR A 215 12.38 2.04 -16.95
N GLY A 216 11.88 0.83 -17.16
CA GLY A 216 12.29 -0.02 -18.27
C GLY A 216 13.33 -1.07 -17.88
N ASP A 217 14.07 -0.91 -16.78
CA ASP A 217 14.98 -1.95 -16.26
C ASP A 217 14.23 -3.27 -16.01
N GLU A 218 12.93 -3.21 -15.68
CA GLU A 218 12.05 -4.37 -15.48
C GLU A 218 11.68 -5.14 -16.76
N GLN A 219 11.90 -4.57 -17.94
CA GLN A 219 11.58 -5.20 -19.22
C GLN A 219 12.63 -6.25 -19.62
N ASP A 220 13.88 -6.08 -19.17
CA ASP A 220 14.92 -7.11 -19.27
C ASP A 220 14.89 -7.97 -18.01
N LYS A 221 14.38 -9.21 -18.14
CA LYS A 221 14.26 -10.16 -17.03
C LYS A 221 15.59 -10.39 -16.31
N LYS A 222 16.71 -10.48 -17.04
CA LYS A 222 18.03 -10.74 -16.45
C LYS A 222 18.52 -9.52 -15.67
N LEU A 223 18.39 -8.33 -16.24
CA LEU A 223 18.74 -7.08 -15.55
C LEU A 223 17.89 -6.88 -14.30
N PHE A 224 16.58 -7.10 -14.40
CA PHE A 224 15.66 -6.96 -13.28
C PHE A 224 16.00 -7.92 -12.14
N GLU A 225 16.28 -9.20 -12.44
CA GLU A 225 16.75 -10.15 -11.44
C GLU A 225 18.08 -9.72 -10.80
N GLN A 226 19.03 -9.20 -11.58
CA GLN A 226 20.28 -8.64 -11.03
C GLN A 226 20.02 -7.46 -10.09
N LYS A 227 19.08 -6.57 -10.42
CA LYS A 227 18.66 -5.45 -9.56
C LYS A 227 18.07 -5.93 -8.24
N ILE A 228 17.27 -7.00 -8.28
CA ILE A 228 16.74 -7.65 -7.07
C ILE A 228 17.89 -8.19 -6.21
N GLU A 229 18.87 -8.89 -6.79
CA GLU A 229 20.03 -9.40 -6.03
C GLU A 229 20.88 -8.29 -5.42
N MET A 230 21.13 -7.21 -6.16
CA MET A 230 21.84 -6.04 -5.64
C MET A 230 21.08 -5.40 -4.46
N ALA A 231 19.77 -5.19 -4.61
CA ALA A 231 18.93 -4.65 -3.55
C ALA A 231 18.92 -5.56 -2.31
N ARG A 232 18.92 -6.89 -2.49
CA ARG A 232 18.99 -7.87 -1.40
C ARG A 232 20.29 -7.74 -0.61
N GLY A 233 21.44 -7.71 -1.29
CA GLY A 233 22.73 -7.53 -0.62
C GLY A 233 22.81 -6.21 0.17
N MET A 234 22.27 -5.12 -0.39
CA MET A 234 22.21 -3.82 0.30
C MET A 234 21.32 -3.84 1.55
N LEU A 235 20.15 -4.49 1.47
CA LEU A 235 19.21 -4.59 2.59
C LEU A 235 19.66 -5.57 3.67
N GLU A 236 20.39 -6.64 3.32
CA GLU A 236 20.93 -7.60 4.28
C GLU A 236 21.90 -6.93 5.27
N GLN A 237 22.77 -6.03 4.76
CA GLN A 237 23.66 -5.22 5.60
C GLN A 237 22.91 -4.28 6.55
N ARG A 238 21.63 -4.02 6.27
CA ARG A 238 20.73 -3.11 7.00
C ARG A 238 19.58 -3.85 7.68
N LEU A 239 19.63 -5.17 7.77
CA LEU A 239 18.55 -6.01 8.29
C LEU A 239 18.23 -5.72 9.77
N SER A 240 19.23 -5.28 10.53
CA SER A 240 19.06 -4.84 11.92
C SER A 240 18.20 -3.57 12.02
N LEU A 241 18.18 -2.71 11.00
CA LEU A 241 17.29 -1.55 10.91
C LEU A 241 15.88 -1.99 10.49
N LEU A 242 15.77 -2.90 9.51
CA LEU A 242 14.50 -3.48 9.05
C LEU A 242 13.71 -4.17 10.18
N THR A 243 14.40 -4.83 11.11
CA THR A 243 13.76 -5.60 12.19
C THR A 243 13.44 -4.76 13.43
N LYS A 244 14.07 -3.58 13.61
CA LYS A 244 13.84 -2.69 14.76
C LYS A 244 12.72 -1.67 14.51
N VAL A 245 12.49 -1.25 13.26
CA VAL A 245 11.48 -0.22 12.93
C VAL A 245 10.08 -0.84 12.88
N HIS A 246 9.17 -0.31 13.70
CA HIS A 246 7.90 -0.95 14.10
C HIS A 246 6.87 -1.31 12.99
N PRO A 247 6.87 -0.74 11.76
CA PRO A 247 6.08 -1.26 10.65
C PRO A 247 6.76 -2.43 9.90
N LEU A 248 8.11 -2.43 9.85
CA LEU A 248 8.89 -3.34 9.01
C LEU A 248 9.06 -4.74 9.64
N LYS A 249 8.76 -4.90 10.94
CA LYS A 249 8.70 -6.22 11.60
C LYS A 249 7.74 -7.22 10.91
N LYS A 250 6.72 -6.72 10.21
CA LYS A 250 5.76 -7.53 9.46
C LYS A 250 6.23 -7.86 8.05
N LEU A 251 7.20 -7.10 7.53
CA LEU A 251 7.82 -7.38 6.24
C LEU A 251 8.70 -8.62 6.39
N LYS A 252 8.43 -9.63 5.57
CA LYS A 252 9.28 -10.81 5.47
C LYS A 252 10.25 -10.59 4.32
N PHE A 253 11.38 -9.98 4.66
CA PHE A 253 12.52 -9.88 3.74
C PHE A 253 13.05 -11.28 3.44
N LEU A 254 13.39 -11.54 2.17
CA LEU A 254 13.96 -12.81 1.74
C LEU A 254 15.47 -12.64 1.55
N PRO A 255 16.31 -13.04 2.54
CA PRO A 255 17.76 -12.81 2.49
C PRO A 255 18.48 -13.69 1.46
N LYS A 256 17.80 -14.67 0.88
CA LYS A 256 18.35 -15.53 -0.18
C LYS A 256 17.43 -15.49 -1.39
N LYS A 257 18.02 -15.69 -2.58
CA LYS A 257 17.25 -15.95 -3.79
C LYS A 257 16.52 -17.27 -3.62
N GLU A 258 15.20 -17.20 -3.44
CA GLU A 258 14.34 -18.36 -3.37
C GLU A 258 13.07 -18.10 -4.18
N PHE A 259 12.58 -19.15 -4.83
CA PHE A 259 11.31 -19.05 -5.54
C PHE A 259 10.19 -18.89 -4.53
N TYR A 260 9.27 -17.95 -4.75
CA TYR A 260 8.31 -17.56 -3.71
C TYR A 260 7.47 -18.73 -3.18
N LYS A 261 7.08 -19.70 -4.02
CA LYS A 261 6.30 -20.87 -3.59
C LYS A 261 7.08 -21.82 -2.67
N GLU A 262 8.40 -21.75 -2.72
CA GLU A 262 9.29 -22.63 -1.98
C GLU A 262 9.80 -22.01 -0.68
N SER A 263 9.61 -20.70 -0.51
CA SER A 263 10.07 -19.92 0.64
C SER A 263 9.62 -20.54 1.96
N SER A 264 10.60 -20.80 2.84
CA SER A 264 10.35 -21.31 4.18
C SER A 264 9.51 -20.35 5.02
N ALA A 265 9.70 -19.04 4.86
CA ALA A 265 8.93 -18.00 5.57
C ALA A 265 7.44 -18.06 5.21
N ILE A 266 7.12 -18.34 3.94
CA ILE A 266 5.74 -18.49 3.47
C ILE A 266 5.14 -19.80 4.00
N LYS A 267 5.88 -20.90 3.89
CA LYS A 267 5.45 -22.22 4.41
C LYS A 267 5.18 -22.17 5.92
N GLU A 268 6.03 -21.51 6.68
CA GLU A 268 5.87 -21.34 8.13
C GLU A 268 4.63 -20.51 8.46
N TRP A 269 4.42 -19.39 7.76
CA TRP A 269 3.23 -18.57 7.97
C TRP A 269 1.93 -19.35 7.71
N LEU A 270 1.89 -20.11 6.62
CA LEU A 270 0.74 -20.95 6.27
C LEU A 270 0.45 -22.01 7.35
N LYS A 271 1.50 -22.67 7.85
CA LYS A 271 1.37 -23.67 8.93
C LYS A 271 0.81 -23.07 10.22
N ASN A 272 1.24 -21.85 10.57
CA ASN A 272 0.78 -21.16 11.77
C ASN A 272 -0.66 -20.63 11.63
N THR A 273 -1.12 -20.33 10.42
CA THR A 273 -2.50 -19.88 10.16
C THR A 273 -3.50 -21.03 9.96
N SER A 274 -3.06 -22.22 9.52
CA SER A 274 -3.91 -23.42 9.46
C SER A 274 -4.22 -24.01 10.85
N ASN A 275 -3.35 -23.75 11.83
CA ASN A 275 -3.49 -24.28 13.20
C ASN A 275 -4.27 -23.37 14.16
N GLY A 276 -4.89 -22.29 13.68
CA GLY A 276 -5.72 -21.40 14.51
C GLY A 276 -4.96 -20.56 15.55
N VAL A 277 -3.63 -20.47 15.48
CA VAL A 277 -2.79 -19.85 16.53
C VAL A 277 -2.72 -18.32 16.43
N PHE A 278 -3.30 -17.72 15.40
CA PHE A 278 -3.46 -16.26 15.29
C PHE A 278 -4.92 -15.94 14.96
N ALA A 279 -5.75 -15.91 16.01
CA ALA A 279 -6.99 -15.15 16.06
C ALA A 279 -6.71 -13.80 16.71
#